data_AF-A0A6N2EEW3-F1
#
_entry.id   AF-A0A6N2EEW3-F1
#
_cell.length_a   1.000
_cell.length_b   1.000
_cell.length_c   1.000
_cell.angle_alpha   90.00
_cell.angle_beta   90.00
_cell.angle_gamma   90.00
#
_symmetry.space_group_name_H-M   'P 1'
#
loop_
_entity.id
_entity.type
_entity.pdbx_description
1 polymer ?
#
loop_
_entity_poly.entity_id
_entity_poly.type
_entity_poly.pdbx_seq_one_letter_code
_entity_poly.pdbx_strand_id
1 'polypeptide(L)'
;MANLDAPLPGSLLAQAGSTAAGEIVLWVGLLIVALIVGAGLIMMLRNRALRSADDASTDKGVFDSLRKMHERGELSDEEFNAARDSIIRRLRTKPRSENIESPQNGGVKSVMPADQQGEVPSPKADESERVFRAKPGHDLFGRPLPGSGGAGNDGPDAGPPKKPEK
;
A
#
# COMPACT_ATOMS: atom_id res chain seq x y z
N MET A 1 -67.10 52.16 -10.50
CA MET A 1 -65.74 51.91 -11.01
C MET A 1 -65.23 50.68 -10.27
N ALA A 2 -65.27 49.51 -10.91
CA ALA A 2 -64.88 48.23 -10.30
C ALA A 2 -63.41 47.95 -10.62
N ASN A 3 -62.59 47.75 -9.60
CA ASN A 3 -61.18 47.42 -9.72
C ASN A 3 -61.03 45.96 -10.20
N LEU A 4 -60.42 45.79 -11.38
CA LEU A 4 -60.01 44.51 -11.96
C LEU A 4 -58.53 44.29 -11.66
N ASP A 5 -58.17 44.12 -10.40
CA ASP A 5 -56.82 43.70 -10.00
C ASP A 5 -56.92 42.29 -9.41
N ALA A 6 -57.20 41.32 -10.28
CA ALA A 6 -57.17 39.92 -9.91
C ALA A 6 -55.74 39.39 -10.13
N PRO A 7 -55.04 38.91 -9.09
CA PRO A 7 -53.69 38.39 -9.24
C PRO A 7 -53.70 37.17 -10.16
N LEU A 8 -52.79 37.17 -11.13
CA LEU A 8 -52.68 36.13 -12.14
C LEU A 8 -52.37 34.76 -11.49
N PRO A 9 -53.02 33.67 -11.93
CA PRO A 9 -52.91 32.35 -11.30
C PRO A 9 -51.51 31.72 -11.37
N GLY A 10 -50.58 32.29 -12.14
CA GLY A 10 -49.21 31.78 -12.28
C GLY A 10 -48.35 31.88 -11.03
N SER A 11 -48.61 32.84 -10.13
CA SER A 11 -47.78 33.07 -8.94
C SER A 11 -47.93 31.97 -7.87
N LEU A 12 -49.06 31.26 -7.84
CA LEU A 12 -49.31 30.20 -6.86
C LEU A 12 -48.54 28.91 -7.18
N LEU A 13 -48.30 28.61 -8.46
CA LEU A 13 -47.52 27.42 -8.87
C LEU A 13 -46.02 27.58 -8.56
N ALA A 14 -45.47 28.79 -8.72
CA ALA A 14 -44.06 29.06 -8.40
C ALA A 14 -43.76 28.92 -6.90
N GLN A 15 -44.74 29.24 -6.05
CA GLN A 15 -44.59 29.12 -4.60
C GLN A 15 -44.66 27.67 -4.11
N ALA A 16 -45.54 26.84 -4.71
CA ALA A 16 -45.60 25.40 -4.41
C ALA A 16 -44.33 24.64 -4.88
N GLY A 17 -43.74 25.04 -6.00
CA GLY A 17 -42.46 24.48 -6.47
C GLY A 17 -41.29 24.85 -5.56
N SER A 18 -41.32 26.05 -4.96
CA SER A 18 -40.25 26.52 -4.07
C SER A 18 -40.19 25.75 -2.75
N THR A 19 -41.34 25.34 -2.19
CA THR A 19 -41.36 24.52 -0.97
C THR A 19 -40.84 23.10 -1.23
N ALA A 20 -41.24 22.49 -2.35
CA ALA A 20 -40.75 21.17 -2.75
C ALA A 20 -39.24 21.18 -3.07
N ALA A 21 -38.75 22.22 -3.76
CA ALA A 21 -37.33 22.38 -4.03
C ALA A 21 -36.52 22.57 -2.74
N GLY A 22 -37.03 23.36 -1.79
CA GLY A 22 -36.39 23.56 -0.48
C GLY A 22 -36.27 22.27 0.33
N GLU A 23 -37.32 21.45 0.34
CA GLU A 23 -37.33 20.15 1.03
C GLU A 23 -36.31 19.18 0.41
N ILE A 24 -36.25 19.11 -0.93
CA ILE A 24 -35.29 18.25 -1.64
C ILE A 24 -33.86 18.70 -1.33
N VAL A 25 -33.57 19.99 -1.37
CA VAL A 25 -32.23 20.53 -1.07
C VAL A 25 -31.82 20.20 0.37
N LEU A 26 -32.74 20.28 1.32
CA LEU A 26 -32.48 19.94 2.72
C LEU A 26 -32.14 18.45 2.87
N TRP A 27 -32.92 17.54 2.26
CA TRP A 27 -32.64 16.10 2.28
C TRP A 27 -31.32 15.73 1.61
N VAL A 28 -31.02 16.33 0.46
CA VAL A 28 -29.74 16.12 -0.25
C VAL A 28 -28.57 16.63 0.61
N GLY A 29 -28.70 17.80 1.22
CA GLY A 29 -27.70 18.34 2.14
C GLY A 29 -27.44 17.43 3.34
N LEU A 30 -28.50 16.90 3.95
CA LEU A 30 -28.41 15.93 5.06
C LEU A 30 -27.65 14.66 4.62
N LEU A 31 -27.95 14.13 3.43
CA LEU A 31 -27.29 12.95 2.89
C LEU A 31 -25.79 13.15 2.67
N ILE A 32 -25.40 14.32 2.16
CA ILE A 32 -23.99 14.68 1.95
C ILE A 32 -23.26 14.73 3.30
N VAL A 33 -23.85 15.38 4.32
CA VAL A 33 -23.26 15.44 5.67
C VAL A 33 -23.14 14.04 6.26
N ALA A 34 -24.18 13.21 6.16
CA ALA A 34 -24.14 11.83 6.64
C ALA A 34 -23.03 11.01 5.95
N LEU A 35 -22.83 11.20 4.64
CA LEU A 35 -21.78 10.53 3.89
C LEU A 35 -20.38 10.96 4.37
N ILE A 36 -20.16 12.26 4.57
CA ILE A 36 -18.87 12.79 5.05
C ILE A 36 -18.57 12.27 6.46
N VAL A 37 -19.56 12.30 7.35
CA VAL A 37 -19.42 11.76 8.72
C VAL A 37 -19.16 10.27 8.69
N GLY A 38 -19.90 9.51 7.87
CA GLY A 38 -19.71 8.07 7.71
C GLY A 38 -18.32 7.72 7.17
N ALA A 39 -17.89 8.38 6.10
CA ALA A 39 -16.55 8.21 5.54
C ALA A 39 -15.46 8.59 6.55
N GLY A 40 -15.65 9.70 7.28
CA GLY A 40 -14.75 10.13 8.34
C GLY A 40 -14.64 9.11 9.48
N LEU A 41 -15.77 8.54 9.92
CA LEU A 41 -15.79 7.47 10.93
C LEU A 41 -15.05 6.24 10.45
N ILE A 42 -15.35 5.77 9.23
CA ILE A 42 -14.69 4.59 8.64
C ILE A 42 -13.19 4.83 8.53
N MET A 43 -12.77 6.01 8.07
CA MET A 43 -11.36 6.36 7.94
C MET A 43 -10.68 6.45 9.31
N MET A 44 -11.37 6.98 10.33
CA MET A 44 -10.88 7.03 11.70
C MET A 44 -10.74 5.64 12.32
N LEU A 45 -11.73 4.76 12.13
CA LEU A 45 -11.72 3.37 12.56
C LEU A 45 -10.61 2.59 11.87
N ARG A 46 -10.45 2.76 10.55
CA ARG A 46 -9.37 2.16 9.76
C ARG A 46 -8.00 2.64 10.25
N ASN A 47 -7.82 3.94 10.43
CA ASN A 47 -6.57 4.50 10.92
C ASN A 47 -6.25 4.00 12.35
N ARG A 48 -7.26 3.89 13.22
CA ARG A 48 -7.11 3.36 14.57
C ARG A 48 -6.76 1.87 14.56
N ALA A 49 -7.38 1.07 13.69
CA ALA A 49 -7.09 -0.35 13.55
C ALA A 49 -5.67 -0.58 13.02
N LEU A 50 -5.25 0.16 11.98
CA LEU A 50 -3.91 0.05 11.41
C LEU A 50 -2.82 0.54 12.38
N ARG A 51 -3.03 1.66 13.07
CA ARG A 51 -2.11 2.15 14.10
C ARG A 51 -1.97 1.20 15.30
N SER A 52 -3.00 0.43 15.62
CA SER A 52 -2.93 -0.57 16.69
C SER A 52 -2.10 -1.80 16.31
N ALA A 53 -1.93 -2.06 15.01
CA ALA A 53 -1.09 -3.14 14.50
C ALA A 53 0.41 -2.79 14.54
N ASP A 54 0.76 -1.50 14.44
CA ASP A 54 2.15 -1.06 14.24
C ASP A 54 2.97 -0.81 15.53
N ASP A 55 2.36 -0.46 16.67
CA ASP A 55 3.16 0.20 17.73
C ASP A 55 3.31 -0.47 19.12
N ALA A 56 2.50 -1.43 19.57
CA ALA A 56 2.75 -2.05 20.90
C ALA A 56 1.84 -3.24 21.29
N SER A 57 0.67 -3.35 20.67
CA SER A 57 -0.38 -4.27 21.16
C SER A 57 -0.21 -5.69 20.63
N THR A 58 0.32 -5.84 19.41
CA THR A 58 0.69 -7.15 18.85
C THR A 58 1.76 -7.82 19.71
N ASP A 59 2.76 -7.08 20.19
CA ASP A 59 3.87 -7.64 20.96
C ASP A 59 3.47 -8.06 22.38
N LYS A 60 2.56 -7.32 23.02
CA LYS A 60 1.95 -7.77 24.29
C LYS A 60 1.15 -9.07 24.09
N GLY A 61 0.42 -9.20 22.98
CA GLY A 61 -0.29 -10.43 22.64
C GLY A 61 0.65 -11.61 22.34
N VAL A 62 1.74 -11.36 21.62
CA VAL A 62 2.74 -12.38 21.28
C VAL A 62 3.48 -12.86 22.54
N PHE A 63 3.93 -11.95 23.41
CA PHE A 63 4.56 -12.34 24.68
C PHE A 63 3.60 -13.08 25.62
N ASP A 64 2.34 -12.67 25.70
CA ASP A 64 1.32 -13.35 26.50
C ASP A 64 1.03 -14.76 25.97
N SER A 65 1.02 -14.94 24.64
CA SER A 65 0.90 -16.25 23.99
C SER A 65 2.12 -17.14 24.28
N LEU A 66 3.34 -16.58 24.21
CA LEU A 66 4.59 -17.30 24.50
C LEU A 66 4.65 -17.77 25.96
N ARG A 67 4.21 -16.91 26.88
CA ARG A 67 4.11 -17.22 28.31
C ARG A 67 3.11 -18.35 28.57
N LYS A 68 1.92 -18.27 27.97
CA LYS A 68 0.91 -19.34 28.08
C LYS A 68 1.42 -20.67 27.54
N MET A 69 2.19 -20.65 26.45
CA MET A 69 2.76 -21.87 25.86
C MET A 69 3.85 -22.50 26.75
N HIS A 70 4.66 -21.67 27.40
CA HIS A 70 5.61 -22.10 28.43
C HIS A 70 4.92 -22.65 29.69
N GLU A 71 3.89 -21.97 30.19
CA GLU A 71 3.09 -22.44 31.35
C GLU A 71 2.35 -23.76 31.06
N ARG A 72 2.00 -24.03 29.79
CA ARG A 72 1.46 -25.33 29.35
C ARG A 72 2.51 -26.44 29.24
N GLY A 73 3.80 -26.11 29.33
CA GLY A 73 4.90 -27.06 29.16
C GLY A 73 5.15 -27.47 27.71
N GLU A 74 4.65 -26.69 26.73
CA GLU A 74 4.90 -26.93 25.30
C GLU A 74 6.25 -26.37 24.83
N LEU A 75 6.90 -25.56 25.69
CA LEU A 75 8.20 -24.95 25.46
C LEU A 75 9.12 -25.32 26.61
N SER A 76 10.36 -25.72 26.29
CA SER A 76 11.38 -25.83 27.34
C SER A 76 11.82 -24.44 27.82
N ASP A 77 12.43 -24.39 29.00
CA ASP A 77 12.99 -23.14 29.55
C ASP A 77 14.07 -22.55 28.62
N GLU A 78 14.85 -23.40 27.94
CA GLU A 78 15.86 -22.93 26.99
C GLU A 78 15.22 -22.31 25.75
N GLU A 79 14.19 -22.95 25.20
CA GLU A 79 13.49 -22.47 24.01
C GLU A 79 12.74 -21.16 24.28
N PHE A 80 12.12 -21.03 25.46
CA PHE A 80 11.45 -19.80 25.87
C PHE A 80 12.43 -18.62 25.94
N ASN A 81 13.61 -18.84 26.53
CA ASN A 81 14.64 -17.80 26.62
C ASN A 81 15.19 -17.41 25.24
N ALA A 82 15.45 -18.39 24.36
CA ALA A 82 15.89 -18.12 22.99
C ALA A 82 14.84 -17.32 22.18
N ALA A 83 13.55 -17.68 22.31
CA ALA A 83 12.46 -16.96 21.67
C ALA A 83 12.34 -15.52 22.20
N ARG A 84 12.39 -15.34 23.51
CA ARG A 84 12.37 -14.03 24.18
C ARG A 84 13.50 -13.12 23.70
N ASP A 85 14.72 -13.65 23.64
CA ASP A 85 15.89 -12.88 23.19
C ASP A 85 15.77 -12.45 21.72
N SER A 86 15.20 -13.31 20.88
CA SER A 86 14.96 -12.98 19.47
C SER A 86 14.00 -11.80 19.29
N ILE A 87 12.96 -11.71 20.13
CA ILE A 87 11.99 -10.61 20.11
C ILE A 87 12.63 -9.32 20.62
N ILE A 88 13.35 -9.38 21.75
CA ILE A 88 14.07 -8.22 22.31
C ILE A 88 15.09 -7.67 21.31
N ARG A 89 15.79 -8.55 20.59
CA ARG A 89 16.74 -8.16 19.55
C ARG A 89 16.04 -7.40 18.42
N ARG A 90 14.93 -7.91 17.89
CA ARG A 90 14.15 -7.23 16.84
C ARG A 90 13.64 -5.86 17.28
N LEU A 91 13.23 -5.72 18.54
CA LEU A 91 12.82 -4.44 19.13
C LEU A 91 13.96 -3.42 19.19
N ARG A 92 15.18 -3.87 19.51
CA ARG A 92 16.37 -2.99 19.51
C ARG A 92 16.81 -2.59 18.10
N THR A 93 16.62 -3.45 17.09
CA THR A 93 17.09 -3.21 15.72
C THR A 93 16.06 -2.55 14.80
N LYS A 94 14.91 -2.09 15.30
CA LYS A 94 13.99 -1.26 14.50
C LYS A 94 14.37 0.22 14.72
N PRO A 95 15.33 0.81 13.97
CA PRO A 95 15.50 2.25 14.00
C PRO A 95 14.18 2.85 13.53
N ARG A 96 13.69 3.81 14.32
CA ARG A 96 12.57 4.67 13.97
C ARG A 96 12.88 5.30 12.62
N SER A 97 12.34 4.73 11.55
CA SER A 97 12.46 5.28 10.20
C SER A 97 11.55 6.50 10.10
N GLU A 98 11.86 7.51 10.89
CA GLU A 98 11.37 8.87 10.78
C GLU A 98 12.37 9.65 9.94
N ASN A 99 12.38 9.36 8.64
CA ASN A 99 12.76 10.35 7.65
C ASN A 99 12.06 9.98 6.34
N ILE A 100 10.77 10.32 6.26
CA ILE A 100 10.07 10.44 4.97
C ILE A 100 10.56 11.77 4.38
N GLU A 101 11.81 11.75 3.90
CA GLU A 101 12.22 12.63 2.82
C GLU A 101 11.48 12.13 1.58
N SER A 102 10.36 12.79 1.30
CA SER A 102 9.73 12.79 -0.02
C SER A 102 10.83 12.89 -1.08
N PRO A 103 10.93 11.97 -2.07
CA PRO A 103 11.76 12.19 -3.24
C PRO A 103 11.17 13.36 -4.02
N GLN A 104 11.60 14.55 -3.64
CA GLN A 104 11.33 15.78 -4.35
C GLN A 104 12.10 15.70 -5.66
N ASN A 105 11.34 15.40 -6.71
CA ASN A 105 11.48 16.08 -7.98
C ASN A 105 12.91 16.05 -8.57
N GLY A 106 13.37 14.85 -8.93
CA GLY A 106 14.49 14.67 -9.85
C GLY A 106 14.10 15.21 -11.23
N GLY A 107 14.35 16.50 -11.43
CA GLY A 107 14.23 17.17 -12.72
C GLY A 107 15.19 16.57 -13.73
N VAL A 108 14.73 15.58 -14.48
CA VAL A 108 15.36 15.18 -15.74
C VAL A 108 14.76 16.07 -16.82
N LYS A 109 15.47 17.14 -17.17
CA LYS A 109 15.35 17.78 -18.47
C LYS A 109 15.69 16.73 -19.53
N SER A 110 14.72 15.92 -19.94
CA SER A 110 14.81 15.20 -21.20
C SER A 110 14.50 16.16 -22.33
N VAL A 111 15.60 16.56 -22.95
CA VAL A 111 15.68 17.16 -24.27
C VAL A 111 15.25 16.12 -25.32
N MET A 112 14.51 16.59 -26.34
CA MET A 112 14.18 15.97 -27.66
C MET A 112 13.02 14.95 -27.75
N PRO A 113 12.45 14.74 -28.95
CA PRO A 113 11.92 15.71 -29.92
C PRO A 113 10.50 15.31 -30.38
N ALA A 114 9.82 16.23 -31.06
CA ALA A 114 8.55 15.97 -31.74
C ALA A 114 8.73 15.02 -32.92
N ASP A 115 8.26 13.77 -32.81
CA ASP A 115 7.56 13.08 -33.90
C ASP A 115 6.91 11.78 -33.40
N GLN A 116 5.91 11.30 -34.14
CA GLN A 116 5.11 10.07 -33.97
C GLN A 116 3.78 10.22 -33.22
N GLN A 117 2.86 10.82 -33.97
CA GLN A 117 1.48 10.35 -34.08
C GLN A 117 1.45 8.84 -34.38
N GLY A 118 0.60 8.11 -33.68
CA GLY A 118 0.44 6.67 -33.82
C GLY A 118 -0.59 6.13 -32.84
N GLU A 119 -1.85 6.51 -33.07
CA GLU A 119 -3.03 5.91 -32.43
C GLU A 119 -3.03 4.39 -32.63
N VAL A 120 -3.08 3.63 -31.53
CA VAL A 120 -3.51 2.23 -31.53
C VAL A 120 -4.54 2.06 -30.41
N PRO A 121 -5.81 1.73 -30.73
CA PRO A 121 -6.85 1.58 -29.73
C PRO A 121 -6.57 0.35 -28.85
N SER A 122 -6.45 0.58 -27.54
CA SER A 122 -6.36 -0.50 -26.55
C SER A 122 -7.69 -1.27 -26.46
N PRO A 123 -7.69 -2.60 -26.61
CA PRO A 123 -8.84 -3.44 -26.26
C PRO A 123 -8.98 -3.50 -24.73
N LYS A 124 -10.19 -3.21 -24.24
CA LYS A 124 -10.60 -3.49 -22.86
C LYS A 124 -10.58 -5.00 -22.66
N ALA A 125 -9.55 -5.51 -21.99
CA ALA A 125 -9.47 -6.91 -21.57
C ALA A 125 -9.24 -6.95 -20.06
N ASP A 126 -10.01 -7.84 -19.43
CA ASP A 126 -10.18 -8.10 -18.00
C ASP A 126 -8.94 -7.95 -17.11
N GLU A 127 -9.13 -7.25 -16.00
CA GLU A 127 -8.12 -6.96 -14.97
C GLU A 127 -7.95 -8.09 -13.93
N SER A 128 -8.52 -9.28 -14.18
CA SER A 128 -8.52 -10.40 -13.21
C SER A 128 -7.34 -11.38 -13.35
N GLU A 129 -6.49 -11.23 -14.35
CA GLU A 129 -5.23 -11.99 -14.46
C GLU A 129 -4.03 -11.04 -14.48
N ARG A 130 -3.72 -10.42 -13.34
CA ARG A 130 -2.35 -9.91 -13.11
C ARG A 130 -1.42 -11.10 -12.94
N VAL A 131 -1.14 -11.78 -14.05
CA VAL A 131 -0.01 -12.72 -14.16
C VAL A 131 1.22 -11.89 -13.84
N PHE A 132 1.83 -12.13 -12.68
CA PHE A 132 3.12 -11.57 -12.28
C PHE A 132 4.19 -12.07 -13.26
N ARG A 133 4.24 -11.49 -14.45
CA ARG A 133 5.33 -11.69 -15.40
C ARG A 133 6.49 -10.86 -14.89
N ALA A 134 7.46 -11.55 -14.28
CA ALA A 134 8.74 -10.95 -13.94
C ALA A 134 9.40 -10.35 -15.20
N LYS A 135 10.11 -9.23 -15.01
CA LYS A 135 10.86 -8.58 -16.09
C LYS A 135 11.87 -9.58 -16.66
N PRO A 136 12.05 -9.66 -18.00
CA PRO A 136 13.04 -10.53 -18.62
C PRO A 136 14.41 -10.37 -17.97
N GLY A 137 15.05 -11.48 -17.58
CA GLY A 137 16.36 -11.49 -16.90
C GLY A 137 16.32 -11.37 -15.38
N HIS A 138 15.15 -11.24 -14.75
CA HIS A 138 14.98 -11.24 -13.29
C HIS A 138 14.08 -12.39 -12.84
N ASP A 139 14.34 -12.94 -11.66
CA ASP A 139 13.49 -13.94 -11.03
C ASP A 139 12.16 -13.33 -10.51
N LEU A 140 11.25 -14.19 -10.03
CA LEU A 140 9.97 -13.78 -9.44
C LEU A 140 10.10 -12.95 -8.15
N PHE A 141 11.32 -12.84 -7.61
CA PHE A 141 11.65 -12.09 -6.40
C PHE A 141 12.45 -10.81 -6.71
N GLY A 142 12.59 -10.46 -7.99
CA GLY A 142 13.29 -9.25 -8.44
C GLY A 142 14.82 -9.32 -8.37
N ARG A 143 15.41 -10.50 -8.20
CA ARG A 143 16.86 -10.70 -8.28
C ARG A 143 17.26 -11.02 -9.72
N PRO A 144 18.41 -10.51 -10.22
CA PRO A 144 18.91 -10.90 -11.53
C PRO A 144 19.22 -12.39 -11.55
N LEU A 145 18.79 -13.09 -12.61
CA LEU A 145 19.11 -14.51 -12.78
C LEU A 145 20.62 -14.69 -12.95
N PRO A 146 21.25 -15.71 -12.34
CA PRO A 146 22.65 -16.03 -12.58
C PRO A 146 22.83 -16.30 -14.07
N GLY A 147 23.63 -15.50 -14.76
CA GLY A 147 23.84 -15.61 -16.20
C GLY A 147 24.40 -17.00 -16.53
N SER A 148 23.78 -17.73 -17.45
CA SER A 148 24.25 -19.04 -17.91
C SER A 148 25.47 -18.94 -18.86
N GLY A 149 26.35 -17.96 -18.65
CA GLY A 149 27.53 -17.69 -19.45
C GLY A 149 28.76 -17.65 -18.56
N GLY A 150 29.33 -18.82 -18.26
CA GLY A 150 30.53 -18.90 -17.41
C GLY A 150 30.92 -20.30 -16.94
N ALA A 151 30.55 -21.36 -17.68
CA ALA A 151 31.24 -22.64 -17.55
C ALA A 151 32.43 -22.62 -18.52
N GLY A 152 33.58 -22.13 -18.07
CA GLY A 152 34.75 -22.03 -18.93
C GLY A 152 35.99 -21.47 -18.25
N ASN A 153 36.81 -22.38 -17.74
CA ASN A 153 38.27 -22.29 -17.74
C ASN A 153 38.97 -21.58 -16.56
N ASP A 154 38.90 -22.18 -15.37
CA ASP A 154 39.90 -21.97 -14.30
C ASP A 154 40.61 -23.29 -14.00
N GLY A 155 41.50 -23.70 -14.91
CA GLY A 155 42.51 -24.71 -14.62
C GLY A 155 43.83 -24.04 -14.23
N PRO A 156 44.30 -24.13 -12.98
CA PRO A 156 45.67 -23.78 -12.65
C PRO A 156 46.58 -25.01 -12.79
N ASP A 157 47.25 -25.06 -13.95
CA ASP A 157 48.67 -25.34 -14.15
C ASP A 157 49.44 -25.88 -12.92
N ALA A 158 49.49 -27.21 -12.80
CA ALA A 158 50.40 -27.90 -11.89
C ALA A 158 51.74 -28.12 -12.59
N GLY A 159 52.65 -27.14 -12.46
CA GLY A 159 54.03 -27.27 -12.92
C GLY A 159 54.76 -28.46 -12.28
N PRO A 160 55.69 -29.13 -12.99
CA PRO A 160 56.36 -30.32 -12.49
C PRO A 160 57.36 -30.00 -11.36
N PRO A 161 57.51 -30.88 -10.35
CA PRO A 161 58.45 -30.69 -9.26
C PRO A 161 59.90 -30.84 -9.75
N LYS A 162 60.72 -29.83 -9.49
CA LYS A 162 62.18 -29.89 -9.68
C LYS A 162 62.78 -30.87 -8.66
N LYS A 163 63.52 -31.87 -9.16
CA LYS A 163 64.33 -32.78 -8.34
C LYS A 163 65.51 -32.01 -7.74
N PRO A 164 65.82 -32.16 -6.44
CA PRO A 164 67.13 -31.79 -5.92
C PRO A 164 68.16 -32.85 -6.30
N GLU A 165 69.29 -32.36 -6.79
CA GLU A 165 70.49 -33.07 -7.20
C GLU A 165 71.51 -33.04 -6.04
N LYS A 166 72.03 -34.23 -5.70
CA LYS A 166 73.16 -34.55 -4.80
C LYS A 166 72.96 -34.47 -3.29
#